data_AF-A0A655JT81-F1
#
_entry.id   AF-A0A655JT81-F1
#
_cell.length_a   1.000
_cell.length_b   1.000
_cell.length_c   1.000
_cell.angle_alpha   90.00
_cell.angle_beta   90.00
_cell.angle_gamma   90.00
#
_symmetry.space_group_name_H-M   'P 1'
#
loop_
_entity.id
_entity.type
_entity.pdbx_description
1 polymer ?
#
loop_
_entity_poly.entity_id
_entity_poly.type
_entity_poly.pdbx_seq_one_letter_code
_entity_poly.pdbx_strand_id
1 'polypeptide(L)'
;MIRHGLSDRERAYEAAAAHWYTYRNRLAEAISVSQLAMVSDDFAQYWSEICQIPISFITETVKRAQAHGYCVGDDPQLMAEAIVAMFNQFCYLQLSGKRSRRGQPDDQACIQTLANIYYRAIYSKEDSSN
;
A
#
# COMPACT_ATOMS: atom_id res chain seq x y z
N MET A 1 -13.35 14.31 -5.54
CA MET A 1 -12.78 15.39 -6.36
C MET A 1 -11.51 14.84 -7.01
N ILE A 2 -11.52 14.56 -8.33
CA ILE A 2 -10.36 14.02 -9.05
C ILE A 2 -9.41 15.19 -9.30
N ARG A 3 -8.21 15.21 -8.70
CA ARG A 3 -7.18 16.20 -9.04
C ARG A 3 -6.68 15.90 -10.46
N HIS A 4 -7.27 16.54 -11.45
CA HIS A 4 -6.77 16.58 -12.82
C HIS A 4 -5.41 17.31 -12.83
N GLY A 5 -4.32 16.60 -13.14
CA GLY A 5 -2.99 17.21 -13.32
C GLY A 5 -1.80 16.32 -13.00
N LEU A 6 -1.96 15.29 -12.16
CA LEU A 6 -0.85 14.39 -11.82
C LEU A 6 -0.68 13.27 -12.85
N SER A 7 0.56 12.85 -13.10
CA SER A 7 0.91 11.60 -13.76
C SER A 7 0.58 10.39 -12.86
N ASP A 8 0.52 9.19 -13.44
CA ASP A 8 0.34 7.95 -12.67
C ASP A 8 1.48 7.74 -11.65
N ARG A 9 2.69 8.20 -11.98
CA ARG A 9 3.86 8.12 -11.11
C ARG A 9 3.73 9.03 -9.89
N GLU A 10 3.25 10.25 -10.09
CA GLU A 10 2.98 11.18 -9.00
C GLU A 10 1.82 10.69 -8.12
N ARG A 11 0.75 10.15 -8.72
CA ARG A 11 -0.34 9.50 -7.96
C ARG A 11 0.18 8.34 -7.11
N ALA A 12 1.06 7.51 -7.66
CA ALA A 12 1.67 6.40 -6.94
C ALA A 12 2.51 6.88 -5.75
N TYR A 13 3.26 7.98 -5.93
CA TYR A 13 4.02 8.61 -4.86
C TYR A 13 3.13 9.15 -3.75
N GLU A 14 2.09 9.93 -4.09
CA GLU A 14 1.16 10.49 -3.11
C GLU A 14 0.43 9.40 -2.32
N ALA A 15 0.00 8.33 -2.98
CA ALA A 15 -0.63 7.18 -2.30
C ALA A 15 0.32 6.49 -1.31
N ALA A 16 1.57 6.24 -1.73
CA ALA A 16 2.60 5.66 -0.87
C ALA A 16 2.95 6.57 0.31
N ALA A 17 3.06 7.89 0.08
CA ALA A 17 3.31 8.88 1.12
C ALA A 17 2.18 8.92 2.15
N ALA A 18 0.93 8.96 1.67
CA ALA A 18 -0.25 8.96 2.54
C ALA A 18 -0.31 7.68 3.41
N HIS A 19 -0.02 6.51 2.84
CA HIS A 19 0.04 5.25 3.59
C HIS A 19 1.14 5.28 4.65
N TRP A 20 2.35 5.67 4.26
CA TRP A 20 3.51 5.75 5.15
C TRP A 20 3.25 6.68 6.34
N TYR A 21 2.80 7.91 6.09
CA TYR A 21 2.56 8.88 7.15
C TYR A 21 1.39 8.48 8.05
N THR A 22 0.33 7.89 7.49
CA THR A 22 -0.77 7.34 8.29
C THR A 22 -0.26 6.26 9.24
N TYR A 23 0.48 5.29 8.71
CA TYR A 23 1.01 4.19 9.52
C TYR A 23 2.00 4.68 10.57
N ARG A 24 2.89 5.63 10.22
CA ARG A 24 3.87 6.21 11.14
C ARG A 24 3.22 6.99 12.29
N ASN A 25 2.22 7.82 11.97
CA ASN A 25 1.52 8.62 12.98
C ASN A 25 0.60 7.79 13.87
N ARG A 26 0.18 6.61 13.39
CA ARG A 26 -0.71 5.67 14.10
C ARG A 26 -0.02 4.35 14.42
N LEU A 27 1.31 4.34 14.53
CA LEU A 27 2.10 3.11 14.60
C LEU A 27 1.66 2.18 15.74
N ALA A 28 1.47 2.72 16.94
CA ALA A 28 1.05 1.95 18.10
C ALA A 28 -0.35 1.33 17.91
N GLU A 29 -1.28 2.10 17.34
CA GLU A 29 -2.65 1.65 17.05
C GLU A 29 -2.63 0.56 15.97
N ALA A 30 -1.94 0.80 14.86
CA ALA A 30 -1.83 -0.14 13.73
C ALA A 30 -1.16 -1.47 14.14
N ILE A 31 -0.08 -1.42 14.92
CA ILE A 31 0.59 -2.63 15.43
C ILE A 31 -0.32 -3.38 16.40
N SER A 32 -0.95 -2.67 17.34
CA SER A 32 -1.77 -3.33 18.37
C SER A 32 -2.98 -4.03 17.74
N VAL A 33 -3.69 -3.36 16.82
CA VAL A 33 -4.86 -3.95 16.14
C VAL A 33 -4.45 -5.12 15.25
N SER A 34 -3.38 -4.98 14.45
CA SER A 34 -2.91 -6.06 13.57
C SER A 34 -2.41 -7.29 14.34
N GLN A 35 -1.80 -7.12 15.51
CA GLN A 35 -1.37 -8.23 16.35
C GLN A 35 -2.54 -8.91 17.07
N LEU A 36 -3.51 -8.13 17.56
CA LEU A 36 -4.72 -8.67 18.21
C LEU A 36 -5.63 -9.40 17.21
N ALA A 37 -5.69 -8.94 15.96
CA ALA A 37 -6.41 -9.60 14.88
C ALA A 37 -5.98 -11.06 14.64
N MET A 38 -4.76 -11.44 15.03
CA MET A 38 -4.27 -12.82 14.89
C MET A 38 -4.88 -13.79 15.91
N VAL A 39 -5.52 -13.28 16.96
CA VAL A 39 -6.01 -14.09 18.09
C VAL A 39 -7.45 -13.73 18.53
N SER A 40 -8.08 -12.74 17.90
CA SER A 40 -9.42 -12.28 18.24
C SER A 40 -10.19 -11.90 16.97
N ASP A 41 -11.36 -12.52 16.78
CA ASP A 41 -12.23 -12.29 15.62
C ASP A 41 -12.76 -10.85 15.59
N ASP A 42 -13.05 -10.24 16.75
CA ASP A 42 -13.46 -8.84 16.83
C ASP A 42 -12.36 -7.90 16.30
N PHE A 43 -11.12 -8.14 16.70
CA PHE A 43 -9.98 -7.36 16.18
C PHE A 43 -9.65 -7.70 14.73
N ALA A 44 -9.91 -8.92 14.27
CA ALA A 44 -9.80 -9.29 12.87
C ALA A 44 -10.78 -8.47 12.01
N GLN A 45 -12.02 -8.30 12.49
CA GLN A 45 -13.02 -7.45 11.85
C GLN A 45 -12.57 -5.98 11.81
N TYR A 46 -12.11 -5.42 12.93
CA TYR A 46 -11.58 -4.03 12.95
C TYR A 46 -10.39 -3.84 12.01
N TRP A 47 -9.47 -4.81 11.97
CA TRP A 47 -8.33 -4.76 11.06
C TRP A 47 -8.77 -4.80 9.60
N SER A 48 -9.77 -5.63 9.28
CA SER A 48 -10.37 -5.70 7.95
C SER A 48 -10.98 -4.36 7.55
N GLU A 49 -11.74 -3.70 8.44
CA GLU A 49 -12.34 -2.39 8.20
C GLU A 49 -11.30 -1.29 7.95
N ILE A 50 -10.21 -1.28 8.73
CA ILE A 50 -9.09 -0.36 8.54
C ILE A 50 -8.42 -0.59 7.18
N CYS A 51 -8.18 -1.84 6.81
CA CYS A 51 -7.56 -2.19 5.53
C CYS A 51 -8.48 -1.94 4.33
N GLN A 52 -9.80 -1.95 4.52
CA GLN A 52 -10.76 -1.77 3.43
C GLN A 52 -10.63 -0.40 2.76
N ILE A 53 -10.22 0.64 3.49
CA ILE A 53 -10.05 2.01 2.96
C ILE A 53 -8.96 2.05 1.88
N PRO A 54 -7.68 1.71 2.18
CA PRO A 54 -6.64 1.69 1.17
C PRO A 54 -6.88 0.63 0.09
N ILE A 55 -7.46 -0.53 0.44
CA ILE A 55 -7.81 -1.56 -0.54
C ILE A 55 -8.77 -0.99 -1.59
N SER A 56 -9.88 -0.38 -1.18
CA SER A 56 -10.88 0.16 -2.11
C SER A 56 -10.29 1.24 -3.03
N PHE A 57 -9.41 2.10 -2.50
CA PHE A 57 -8.73 3.11 -3.32
C PHE A 57 -7.81 2.50 -4.38
N ILE A 58 -7.06 1.47 -4.02
CA ILE A 58 -6.14 0.78 -4.93
C ILE A 58 -6.92 -0.04 -5.96
N THR A 59 -7.98 -0.74 -5.56
CA THR A 59 -8.89 -1.46 -6.46
C THR A 59 -9.39 -0.55 -7.58
N GLU A 60 -9.84 0.66 -7.26
CA GLU A 60 -10.27 1.63 -8.27
C GLU A 60 -9.11 2.18 -9.12
N THR A 61 -7.89 2.19 -8.59
CA THR A 61 -6.69 2.54 -9.37
C THR A 61 -6.36 1.45 -10.38
N VAL A 62 -6.42 0.18 -9.97
CA VAL A 62 -6.20 -0.98 -10.85
C VAL A 62 -7.23 -1.00 -11.98
N LYS A 63 -8.54 -0.88 -11.66
CA LYS A 63 -9.60 -0.81 -12.69
C LYS A 63 -9.38 0.31 -13.72
N ARG A 64 -8.92 1.48 -13.28
CA ARG A 64 -8.56 2.58 -14.19
C ARG A 64 -7.35 2.24 -15.05
N ALA A 65 -6.33 1.59 -14.49
CA ALA A 65 -5.16 1.17 -15.25
C ALA A 65 -5.52 0.09 -16.30
N GLN A 66 -6.42 -0.83 -15.96
CA GLN A 66 -6.96 -1.85 -16.88
C GLN A 66 -7.67 -1.25 -18.08
N ALA A 67 -8.41 -0.15 -17.92
CA ALA A 67 -9.00 0.58 -19.03
C ALA A 67 -7.96 1.15 -20.04
N HIS A 68 -6.68 1.23 -19.63
CA HIS A 68 -5.56 1.66 -20.49
C HIS A 68 -4.64 0.49 -20.90
N GLY A 69 -5.06 -0.76 -20.65
CA GLY A 69 -4.35 -1.97 -21.08
C GLY A 69 -3.25 -2.45 -20.14
N TYR A 70 -3.21 -1.98 -18.89
CA TYR A 70 -2.29 -2.50 -17.86
C TYR A 70 -2.99 -3.55 -16.99
N CYS A 71 -2.25 -4.53 -16.43
CA CYS A 71 -2.77 -5.54 -15.47
C CYS A 71 -4.13 -6.17 -15.85
N VAL A 72 -4.39 -6.38 -17.15
CA VAL A 72 -5.73 -6.76 -17.66
C VAL A 72 -6.17 -8.16 -17.19
N GLY A 73 -5.23 -9.05 -16.87
CA GLY A 73 -5.51 -10.40 -16.38
C GLY A 73 -5.66 -10.52 -14.86
N ASP A 74 -5.33 -9.47 -14.10
CA ASP A 74 -5.32 -9.52 -12.64
C ASP A 74 -6.71 -9.23 -12.06
N ASP A 75 -7.04 -9.88 -10.94
CA ASP A 75 -8.19 -9.50 -10.12
C ASP A 75 -7.88 -8.17 -9.39
N PRO A 76 -8.66 -7.09 -9.62
CA PRO A 76 -8.34 -5.78 -9.06
C PRO A 76 -8.33 -5.72 -7.54
N GLN A 77 -9.18 -6.53 -6.89
CA GLN A 77 -9.35 -6.55 -5.45
C GLN A 77 -8.21 -7.32 -4.79
N LEU A 78 -7.87 -8.51 -5.30
CA LEU A 78 -6.75 -9.31 -4.80
C LEU A 78 -5.41 -8.61 -5.01
N MET A 79 -5.25 -7.90 -6.14
CA MET A 79 -4.06 -7.09 -6.38
C MET A 79 -3.94 -5.95 -5.35
N ALA A 80 -5.05 -5.28 -5.03
CA ALA A 80 -5.08 -4.24 -4.01
C ALA A 80 -4.75 -4.80 -2.61
N GLU A 81 -5.33 -5.93 -2.24
CA GLU A 81 -5.05 -6.63 -0.97
C GLU A 81 -3.57 -6.99 -0.84
N ALA A 82 -2.96 -7.55 -1.89
CA ALA A 82 -1.54 -7.89 -1.90
C ALA A 82 -0.64 -6.65 -1.71
N ILE A 83 -0.97 -5.54 -2.40
CA ILE A 83 -0.23 -4.28 -2.28
C ILE A 83 -0.35 -3.71 -0.86
N VAL A 84 -1.56 -3.68 -0.29
CA VAL A 84 -1.79 -3.17 1.09
C VAL A 84 -1.08 -4.04 2.12
N ALA A 85 -1.13 -5.36 1.98
CA ALA A 85 -0.41 -6.28 2.86
C ALA A 85 1.11 -6.02 2.83
N MET A 86 1.68 -5.87 1.62
CA MET A 86 3.09 -5.52 1.44
C MET A 86 3.43 -4.16 2.09
N PHE A 87 2.59 -3.14 1.90
CA PHE A 87 2.78 -1.82 2.48
C PHE A 87 2.78 -1.88 4.01
N ASN A 88 1.78 -2.56 4.60
CA ASN A 88 1.66 -2.73 6.04
C ASN A 88 2.88 -3.43 6.63
N GLN A 89 3.31 -4.55 6.02
CA GLN A 89 4.48 -5.28 6.49
C GLN A 89 5.77 -4.47 6.35
N PHE A 90 5.94 -3.72 5.26
CA PHE A 90 7.10 -2.86 5.08
C PHE A 90 7.15 -1.75 6.13
N CYS A 91 6.02 -1.07 6.38
CA CYS A 91 5.92 -0.03 7.40
C CYS A 91 6.22 -0.59 8.79
N TYR A 92 5.64 -1.74 9.14
CA TYR A 92 5.95 -2.46 10.38
C TYR A 92 7.46 -2.71 10.53
N LEU A 93 8.11 -3.27 9.51
CA LEU A 93 9.54 -3.61 9.56
C LEU A 93 10.46 -2.39 9.69
N GLN A 94 10.12 -1.27 9.06
CA GLN A 94 10.93 -0.05 9.14
C GLN A 94 10.72 0.69 10.46
N LEU A 95 9.48 0.76 10.94
CA LEU A 95 9.11 1.60 12.08
C LEU A 95 9.21 0.88 13.43
N SER A 96 9.20 -0.47 13.45
CA SER A 96 9.21 -1.24 14.70
C SER A 96 10.62 -1.69 15.17
N GLY A 97 10.77 -1.72 16.49
CA GLY A 97 11.59 -2.64 17.30
C GLY A 97 13.11 -2.76 17.04
N LYS A 98 13.53 -3.20 15.85
CA LYS A 98 14.93 -3.60 15.55
C LYS A 98 15.62 -2.72 14.52
N ARG A 99 14.91 -2.17 13.52
CA ARG A 99 15.49 -1.23 12.54
C ARG A 99 15.56 0.19 13.09
N SER A 100 14.54 0.64 13.83
CA SER A 100 14.56 1.92 14.55
C SER A 100 15.74 2.05 15.54
N ARG A 101 16.23 0.94 16.08
CA ARG A 101 17.43 0.89 16.95
C ARG A 101 18.75 1.10 16.20
N ARG A 102 18.78 0.92 14.87
CA ARG A 102 19.94 1.24 14.02
C ARG A 102 19.91 2.69 13.50
N GLY A 103 18.87 3.45 13.84
CA GLY A 103 18.63 4.82 13.37
C GLY A 103 17.17 5.00 12.96
N GLN A 104 16.71 6.25 12.89
CA GLN A 104 15.38 6.55 12.33
C GLN A 104 15.36 6.18 10.84
N PRO A 105 14.26 5.60 10.33
CA PRO A 105 14.10 5.36 8.90
C PRO A 105 14.17 6.68 8.13
N ASP A 106 14.84 6.65 6.98
CA ASP A 106 14.73 7.71 5.98
C ASP A 106 13.33 7.62 5.36
N ASP A 107 12.44 8.52 5.79
CA ASP A 107 11.06 8.58 5.32
C ASP A 107 10.99 8.75 3.80
N GLN A 108 11.86 9.58 3.22
CA GLN A 108 11.86 9.84 1.79
C GLN A 108 12.25 8.59 1.00
N ALA A 109 13.31 7.88 1.44
CA ALA A 109 13.72 6.63 0.81
C ALA A 109 12.64 5.54 0.94
N CYS A 110 11.95 5.47 2.08
CA CYS A 110 10.86 4.53 2.31
C CYS A 110 9.67 4.80 1.38
N ILE A 111 9.19 6.05 1.34
CA ILE A 111 8.09 6.48 0.46
C ILE A 111 8.45 6.22 -1.00
N GLN A 112 9.65 6.61 -1.42
CA GLN A 112 10.10 6.42 -2.80
C GLN A 112 10.15 4.94 -3.19
N THR A 113 10.54 4.06 -2.26
CA THR A 113 10.55 2.61 -2.47
C THR A 113 9.14 2.06 -2.66
N LEU A 114 8.21 2.40 -1.76
CA LEU A 114 6.81 1.99 -1.83
C LEU A 114 6.15 2.48 -3.13
N ALA A 115 6.36 3.75 -3.47
CA ALA A 115 5.84 4.37 -4.70
C ALA A 115 6.33 3.66 -5.96
N ASN A 116 7.62 3.32 -6.02
CA ASN A 116 8.20 2.63 -7.17
C ASN A 116 7.64 1.22 -7.35
N ILE A 117 7.49 0.46 -6.26
CA ILE A 117 6.92 -0.90 -6.34
C ILE A 117 5.45 -0.83 -6.72
N TYR A 118 4.67 0.05 -6.08
CA TYR A 118 3.26 0.26 -6.39
C TYR A 118 3.03 0.64 -7.86
N TYR A 119 3.81 1.61 -8.36
CA TYR A 119 3.74 2.01 -9.76
C TYR A 119 4.05 0.85 -10.71
N ARG A 120 5.12 0.08 -10.45
CA ARG A 120 5.51 -1.05 -11.29
C ARG A 120 4.51 -2.20 -11.25
N ALA A 121 3.92 -2.46 -10.08
CA ALA A 121 2.89 -3.49 -9.95
C ALA A 121 1.70 -3.19 -10.87
N ILE A 122 1.25 -1.93 -10.93
CA ILE A 122 0.05 -1.57 -11.70
C ILE A 122 0.33 -1.22 -13.16
N TYR A 123 1.45 -0.55 -13.45
CA TYR A 123 1.70 0.10 -14.75
C TYR A 123 2.85 -0.49 -15.56
N SER A 124 3.44 -1.61 -15.12
CA SER A 124 4.32 -2.39 -16.00
C SER A 124 3.48 -3.12 -17.04
N LYS A 125 3.90 -3.05 -18.31
CA LYS A 125 3.38 -3.96 -19.33
C LYS A 125 4.15 -5.27 -19.21
N GLU A 126 3.44 -6.39 -19.25
CA GLU A 126 4.10 -7.68 -19.44
C GLU A 126 4.75 -7.66 -20.82
N ASP A 127 6.06 -7.89 -20.88
CA ASP A 127 6.74 -8.03 -22.16
C ASP A 127 6.09 -9.21 -22.88
N SER A 128 5.43 -8.92 -24.00
CA SER A 128 4.88 -9.92 -24.90
C SER A 128 6.02 -10.59 -25.68
N SER A 129 6.95 -11.20 -24.96
CA SER A 129 7.95 -12.10 -25.56
C SER A 129 7.30 -13.46 -25.69
N ASN A 130 6.70 -13.66 -26.85
CA ASN A 130 6.13 -14.91 -27.35
C ASN A 130 7.23 -15.97 -27.55
#